data_AF-A0A7C4HQF7-F1
#
_entry.id   AF-A0A7C4HQF7-F1
#
_cell.length_a   1.000
_cell.length_b   1.000
_cell.length_c   1.000
_cell.angle_alpha   90.00
_cell.angle_beta   90.00
_cell.angle_gamma   90.00
#
_symmetry.space_group_name_H-M   'P 1'
#
loop_
_entity.id
_entity.type
_entity.pdbx_description
1 polymer ?
#
loop_
_entity_poly.entity_id
_entity_poly.type
_entity_poly.pdbx_seq_one_letter_code
_entity_poly.pdbx_strand_id
1 'polypeptide(L)'
;MSRIERRRVQRTGSSSFIITLPKEWVEAVKLKSGDYVIVEKLGNKLIITPPSAEPSQLKITIKVHPTVTDVAQVFRSVLGAYTSGYNIIAIVFDKSTTELAKYISDIKNLIRAKLPGIEVIEETYNSVMLKVLLNIHELPLMSAIRRLHLIVNSMLQDSINMLKTGDLGIAYGIIQRDDEADRFHHMIVRELSTALLDIRIQHELGITNITEILSYRIIARNLERIADHVVNIAKRVLAVNGLKNPELVNEFLLKDAELFNKAMNALYTCSRREAEDVISESRKIVNEIEDTLYNKVLVAAADAKEKVTVTLILDGVKRIARYSNGIAEAVLNIKVAKTSELDVK
;
A
#
# COMPACT_ATOMS: atom_id res chain seq x y z
N MET A 1 -19.12 20.20 -16.44
CA MET A 1 -20.10 19.08 -16.34
C MET A 1 -20.20 18.44 -17.71
N SER A 2 -19.91 17.13 -17.83
CA SER A 2 -19.98 16.44 -19.12
C SER A 2 -21.43 16.40 -19.63
N ARG A 3 -21.68 16.92 -20.82
CA ARG A 3 -23.00 16.87 -21.47
C ARG A 3 -23.24 15.42 -21.93
N ILE A 4 -24.31 14.79 -21.46
CA ILE A 4 -24.67 13.43 -21.89
C ILE A 4 -25.28 13.52 -23.30
N GLU A 5 -24.59 12.98 -24.30
CA GLU A 5 -25.08 12.92 -25.68
C GLU A 5 -25.52 11.49 -26.04
N ARG A 6 -26.64 11.35 -26.74
CA ARG A 6 -27.13 10.06 -27.25
C ARG A 6 -26.70 9.89 -28.70
N ARG A 7 -26.05 8.76 -29.01
CA ARG A 7 -25.60 8.40 -30.37
C ARG A 7 -26.28 7.09 -30.79
N ARG A 8 -26.70 7.01 -32.05
CA ARG A 8 -27.31 5.79 -32.61
C ARG A 8 -26.23 4.82 -33.04
N VAL A 9 -26.39 3.55 -32.68
CA VAL A 9 -25.62 2.44 -33.25
C VAL A 9 -26.21 2.09 -34.61
N GLN A 10 -25.37 2.00 -35.63
CA GLN A 10 -25.78 1.65 -37.00
C GLN A 10 -25.09 0.35 -37.41
N ARG A 11 -25.78 -0.53 -38.13
CA ARG A 11 -25.21 -1.79 -38.61
C ARG A 11 -24.56 -1.57 -39.97
N THR A 12 -23.33 -2.04 -40.14
CA THR A 12 -22.60 -2.04 -41.42
C THR A 12 -22.21 -3.47 -41.76
N GLY A 13 -22.77 -4.02 -42.83
CA GLY A 13 -22.56 -5.42 -43.20
C GLY A 13 -23.25 -6.43 -42.26
N SER A 14 -22.81 -7.68 -42.30
CA SER A 14 -23.47 -8.79 -41.59
C SER A 14 -23.16 -8.81 -40.08
N SER A 15 -21.96 -8.41 -39.65
CA SER A 15 -21.50 -8.59 -38.26
C SER A 15 -20.92 -7.33 -37.59
N SER A 16 -20.87 -6.18 -38.27
CA SER A 16 -20.23 -4.97 -37.74
C SER A 16 -21.23 -3.87 -37.41
N PHE A 17 -20.91 -3.09 -36.38
CA PHE A 17 -21.69 -1.95 -35.93
C PHE A 17 -20.78 -0.71 -35.83
N ILE A 18 -21.33 0.45 -36.17
CA ILE A 18 -20.66 1.75 -36.08
C ILE A 18 -21.43 2.69 -35.17
N ILE A 19 -20.70 3.61 -34.53
CA ILE A 19 -21.25 4.72 -33.74
C ILE A 19 -20.49 6.00 -34.14
N THR A 20 -21.18 7.13 -34.16
CA THR A 20 -20.51 8.42 -34.40
C THR A 20 -19.89 8.95 -33.12
N LEU A 21 -18.62 9.35 -33.19
CA LEU A 21 -17.90 9.95 -32.07
C LEU A 21 -18.31 11.43 -31.87
N PRO A 22 -18.31 11.97 -30.63
CA PRO A 22 -18.59 13.37 -30.38
C PRO A 22 -17.56 14.28 -31.05
N LYS A 23 -18.01 15.24 -31.86
CA LYS A 23 -17.13 16.15 -32.61
C LYS A 23 -16.16 16.92 -31.69
N GLU A 24 -16.67 17.47 -30.59
CA GLU A 24 -15.87 18.21 -29.60
C GLU A 24 -14.74 17.35 -29.02
N TRP A 25 -15.00 16.07 -28.75
CA TRP A 25 -13.98 15.14 -28.26
C TRP A 25 -12.93 14.84 -29.33
N VAL A 26 -13.35 14.52 -30.56
CA VAL A 26 -12.47 14.26 -31.70
C VAL A 26 -11.51 15.44 -31.94
N GLU A 27 -12.03 16.67 -31.89
CA GLU A 27 -11.24 17.90 -32.03
C GLU A 27 -10.28 18.09 -30.85
N ALA A 28 -10.74 17.87 -29.61
CA ALA A 28 -9.92 18.02 -28.41
C ALA A 28 -8.72 17.06 -28.39
N VAL A 29 -8.92 15.81 -28.85
CA VAL A 29 -7.84 14.81 -28.97
C VAL A 29 -7.13 14.84 -30.32
N LYS A 30 -7.46 15.80 -31.19
CA LYS A 30 -6.86 16.04 -32.52
C LYS A 30 -6.92 14.83 -33.47
N LEU A 31 -7.95 13.99 -33.37
CA LEU A 31 -8.18 12.87 -34.27
C LEU A 31 -8.66 13.35 -35.64
N LYS A 32 -8.23 12.67 -36.71
CA LYS A 32 -8.63 12.92 -38.10
C LYS A 32 -9.29 11.67 -38.70
N SER A 33 -10.01 11.88 -39.80
CA SER A 33 -10.58 10.76 -40.57
C SER A 33 -9.46 9.82 -41.04
N GLY A 34 -9.62 8.53 -40.81
CA GLY A 34 -8.61 7.51 -41.09
C GLY A 34 -7.72 7.15 -39.90
N ASP A 35 -7.73 7.96 -38.82
CA ASP A 35 -7.02 7.60 -37.59
C ASP A 35 -7.74 6.44 -36.89
N TYR A 36 -6.97 5.56 -36.28
CA TYR A 36 -7.50 4.50 -35.43
C TYR A 36 -7.82 5.03 -34.04
N VAL A 37 -8.65 4.31 -33.30
CA VAL A 37 -8.85 4.49 -31.85
C VAL A 37 -8.72 3.12 -31.19
N ILE A 38 -8.22 3.11 -29.97
CA ILE A 38 -8.20 1.92 -29.14
C ILE A 38 -9.60 1.78 -28.52
N VAL A 39 -10.22 0.61 -28.68
CA VAL A 39 -11.53 0.30 -28.11
C VAL A 39 -11.37 -0.86 -27.13
N GLU A 40 -11.50 -0.56 -25.85
CA GLU A 40 -11.38 -1.53 -24.77
C GLU A 40 -12.75 -1.81 -24.15
N LYS A 41 -12.97 -3.07 -23.78
CA LYS A 41 -14.20 -3.49 -23.11
C LYS A 41 -13.97 -3.52 -21.59
N LEU A 42 -14.75 -2.73 -20.86
CA LEU A 42 -14.81 -2.77 -19.40
C LEU A 42 -16.21 -3.23 -18.97
N GLY A 43 -16.35 -4.52 -18.69
CA GLY A 43 -17.64 -5.13 -18.36
C GLY A 43 -18.64 -4.99 -19.52
N ASN A 44 -19.70 -4.21 -19.34
CA ASN A 44 -20.70 -3.89 -20.36
C ASN A 44 -20.48 -2.53 -21.06
N LYS A 45 -19.34 -1.87 -20.81
CA LYS A 45 -18.98 -0.57 -21.38
C LYS A 45 -17.88 -0.71 -22.43
N LEU A 46 -17.84 0.23 -23.36
CA LEU A 46 -16.70 0.44 -24.25
C LEU A 46 -16.00 1.74 -23.85
N ILE A 47 -14.69 1.68 -23.72
CA ILE A 47 -13.80 2.82 -23.51
C ILE A 47 -13.08 3.06 -24.83
N ILE A 48 -13.13 4.28 -25.34
CA ILE A 48 -12.50 4.68 -26.60
C ILE A 48 -11.39 5.66 -26.28
N THR A 49 -10.16 5.31 -26.64
CA THR A 49 -8.95 6.08 -26.33
C THR A 49 -8.19 6.38 -27.62
N PRO A 50 -7.70 7.61 -27.85
CA PRO A 50 -6.90 7.91 -29.04
C PRO A 50 -5.53 7.19 -28.96
N PRO A 51 -4.95 6.73 -30.08
CA PRO A 51 -3.69 5.96 -30.08
C PRO A 51 -2.50 6.77 -29.58
N SER A 52 -2.55 8.09 -29.78
CA SER A 52 -1.54 9.06 -29.39
C SER A 52 -1.78 9.67 -28.01
N ALA A 53 -2.76 9.18 -27.23
CA ALA A 53 -2.80 9.51 -25.81
C ALA A 53 -1.61 8.82 -25.13
N GLU A 54 -0.51 9.59 -25.02
CA GLU A 54 0.45 9.32 -23.97
C GLU A 54 -0.32 9.17 -22.65
N PRO A 55 0.03 8.20 -21.80
CA PRO A 55 -0.49 8.15 -20.45
C PRO A 55 -0.40 9.56 -19.86
N SER A 56 -1.51 10.12 -19.37
CA SER A 56 -1.51 11.50 -18.92
C SER A 56 -0.47 11.62 -17.81
N GLN A 57 0.66 12.27 -18.11
CA GLN A 57 1.70 12.43 -17.10
C GLN A 57 1.22 13.49 -16.13
N LEU A 58 0.71 13.04 -14.99
CA LEU A 58 0.27 13.94 -13.94
C LEU A 58 1.49 14.72 -13.42
N LYS A 59 1.38 16.05 -13.42
CA LYS A 59 2.43 16.96 -12.94
C LYS A 59 1.88 17.82 -11.81
N ILE A 60 2.68 18.02 -10.76
CA ILE A 60 2.36 18.90 -9.65
C ILE A 60 3.54 19.79 -9.28
N THR A 61 3.24 20.98 -8.78
CA THR A 61 4.23 21.88 -8.18
C THR A 61 3.90 22.09 -6.71
N ILE A 62 4.83 21.72 -5.83
CA ILE A 62 4.79 21.94 -4.38
C ILE A 62 5.60 23.20 -4.10
N LYS A 63 4.95 24.26 -3.61
CA LYS A 63 5.61 25.51 -3.21
C LYS A 63 5.88 25.47 -1.71
N VAL A 64 7.15 25.59 -1.32
CA VAL A 64 7.60 25.51 0.06
C VAL A 64 7.90 26.92 0.57
N HIS A 65 7.10 27.36 1.56
CA HIS A 65 7.23 28.67 2.18
C HIS A 65 8.34 28.69 3.25
N PRO A 66 8.94 29.87 3.55
CA PRO A 66 10.04 29.98 4.52
C PRO A 66 9.70 29.52 5.94
N THR A 67 8.39 29.50 6.28
CA THR A 67 7.89 29.04 7.58
C THR A 67 7.90 27.52 7.73
N VAL A 68 8.08 26.78 6.64
CA VAL A 68 8.16 25.31 6.64
C VAL A 68 9.62 24.91 6.86
N THR A 69 9.95 24.59 8.11
CA THR A 69 11.31 24.20 8.51
C THR A 69 11.48 22.68 8.66
N ASP A 70 10.39 21.94 8.83
CA ASP A 70 10.41 20.49 8.95
C ASP A 70 10.48 19.82 7.57
N VAL A 71 11.59 19.13 7.29
CA VAL A 71 11.79 18.31 6.08
C VAL A 71 10.68 17.28 5.92
N ALA A 72 10.16 16.72 7.02
CA ALA A 72 9.12 15.71 6.98
C ALA A 72 7.78 16.28 6.49
N GLN A 73 7.51 17.58 6.66
CA GLN A 73 6.30 18.20 6.12
C GLN A 73 6.34 18.23 4.58
N VAL A 74 7.48 18.65 4.00
CA VAL A 74 7.67 18.64 2.54
C VAL A 74 7.63 17.22 2.01
N PHE A 75 8.30 16.28 2.68
CA PHE A 75 8.27 14.87 2.31
C PHE A 75 6.85 14.30 2.28
N ARG A 76 5.99 14.61 3.27
CA ARG A 76 4.59 14.14 3.26
C ARG A 76 3.81 14.65 2.04
N SER A 77 4.05 15.89 1.59
CA SER A 77 3.46 16.41 0.35
C SER A 77 3.98 15.68 -0.89
N VAL A 78 5.28 15.38 -0.95
CA VAL A 78 5.88 14.60 -2.04
C VAL A 78 5.36 13.16 -2.04
N LEU A 79 5.27 12.51 -0.87
CA LEU A 79 4.69 11.18 -0.71
C LEU A 79 3.22 11.15 -1.14
N GLY A 80 2.44 12.19 -0.81
CA GLY A 80 1.06 12.34 -1.26
C GLY A 80 0.95 12.41 -2.78
N ALA A 81 1.78 13.22 -3.43
CA ALA A 81 1.87 13.29 -4.88
C ALA A 81 2.32 11.96 -5.50
N TYR A 82 3.36 11.33 -4.94
CA TYR A 82 3.87 10.05 -5.39
C TYR A 82 2.80 8.95 -5.32
N THR A 83 2.11 8.82 -4.18
CA THR A 83 1.07 7.80 -3.99
C THR A 83 -0.18 8.07 -4.81
N SER A 84 -0.44 9.33 -5.18
CA SER A 84 -1.55 9.72 -6.06
C SER A 84 -1.25 9.55 -7.55
N GLY A 85 -0.09 8.99 -7.90
CA GLY A 85 0.27 8.66 -9.29
C GLY A 85 0.91 9.79 -10.09
N TYR A 86 1.29 10.91 -9.47
CA TYR A 86 1.99 12.00 -10.18
C TYR A 86 3.33 11.53 -10.74
N ASN A 87 3.58 11.74 -12.03
CA ASN A 87 4.82 11.32 -12.70
C ASN A 87 5.94 12.36 -12.57
N ILE A 88 5.57 13.64 -12.48
CA ILE A 88 6.52 14.75 -12.30
C ILE A 88 6.11 15.57 -11.07
N ILE A 89 7.03 15.72 -10.13
CA ILE A 89 6.84 16.47 -8.90
C ILE A 89 7.90 17.57 -8.86
N ALA A 90 7.50 18.81 -9.08
CA ALA A 90 8.36 19.97 -8.90
C ALA A 90 8.23 20.49 -7.47
N ILE A 91 9.35 20.71 -6.78
CA ILE A 91 9.42 21.34 -5.47
C ILE A 91 10.09 22.69 -5.67
N VAL A 92 9.42 23.78 -5.32
CA VAL A 92 9.91 25.15 -5.47
C VAL A 92 9.98 25.79 -4.10
N PHE A 93 11.17 26.21 -3.70
CA PHE A 93 11.45 26.80 -2.41
C PHE A 93 11.48 28.31 -2.51
N ASP A 94 10.95 28.97 -1.49
CA ASP A 94 11.12 30.40 -1.32
C ASP A 94 12.61 30.75 -1.11
N LYS A 95 13.07 31.81 -1.79
CA LYS A 95 14.47 32.24 -1.76
C LYS A 95 14.90 32.77 -0.39
N SER A 96 13.95 33.19 0.45
CA SER A 96 14.25 33.66 1.81
C SER A 96 14.36 32.51 2.83
N THR A 97 14.29 31.25 2.40
CA THR A 97 14.43 30.09 3.29
C THR A 97 15.85 29.99 3.82
N THR A 98 16.00 29.89 5.14
CA THR A 98 17.30 29.76 5.83
C THR A 98 17.97 28.43 5.50
N GLU A 99 19.29 28.42 5.32
CA GLU A 99 20.09 27.20 5.00
C GLU A 99 19.55 26.39 3.80
N LEU A 100 18.96 27.07 2.81
CA LEU A 100 18.20 26.44 1.72
C LEU A 100 18.91 25.25 1.04
N ALA A 101 20.21 25.35 0.75
CA ALA A 101 20.96 24.28 0.10
C ALA A 101 21.00 22.98 0.94
N LYS A 102 21.19 23.10 2.26
CA LYS A 102 21.18 21.97 3.19
C LYS A 102 19.76 21.40 3.30
N TYR A 103 18.76 22.28 3.43
CA TYR A 103 17.36 21.87 3.49
C TYR A 103 16.93 21.07 2.25
N ILE A 104 17.31 21.52 1.04
CA ILE A 104 17.10 20.79 -0.21
C ILE A 104 17.81 19.43 -0.19
N SER A 105 19.07 19.38 0.26
CA SER A 105 19.84 18.14 0.36
C SER A 105 19.15 17.10 1.27
N ASP A 106 18.70 17.52 2.45
CA ASP A 106 18.03 16.66 3.42
C ASP A 106 16.71 16.10 2.87
N ILE A 107 15.91 16.94 2.19
CA ILE A 107 14.69 16.51 1.50
C ILE A 107 15.00 15.47 0.43
N LYS A 108 16.01 15.71 -0.42
CA LYS A 108 16.40 14.75 -1.48
C LYS A 108 16.88 13.42 -0.90
N ASN A 109 17.62 13.43 0.20
CA ASN A 109 18.09 12.21 0.86
C ASN A 109 16.93 11.39 1.40
N LEU A 110 15.98 12.03 2.08
CA LEU A 110 14.79 11.37 2.60
C LEU A 110 13.92 10.79 1.47
N ILE A 111 13.71 11.56 0.39
CA ILE A 111 12.97 11.12 -0.79
C ILE A 111 13.61 9.87 -1.41
N ARG A 112 14.92 9.90 -1.66
CA ARG A 112 15.66 8.77 -2.26
C ARG A 112 15.64 7.52 -1.38
N ALA A 113 15.70 7.70 -0.05
CA ALA A 113 15.65 6.60 0.89
C ALA A 113 14.27 5.91 0.92
N LYS A 114 13.19 6.68 0.79
CA LYS A 114 11.82 6.20 1.05
C LYS A 114 10.95 5.95 -0.18
N LEU A 115 11.24 6.55 -1.34
CA LEU A 115 10.39 6.47 -2.53
C LEU A 115 11.11 5.76 -3.68
N PRO A 116 10.71 4.52 -4.04
CA PRO A 116 11.30 3.79 -5.15
C PRO A 116 11.12 4.49 -6.51
N GLY A 117 12.15 4.39 -7.36
CA GLY A 117 12.11 4.84 -8.75
C GLY A 117 11.99 6.36 -8.94
N ILE A 118 12.20 7.17 -7.91
CA ILE A 118 12.20 8.63 -8.06
C ILE A 118 13.61 9.12 -8.41
N GLU A 119 13.71 9.91 -9.48
CA GLU A 119 14.96 10.50 -9.94
C GLU A 119 14.87 12.01 -10.02
N VAL A 120 15.96 12.70 -9.68
CA VAL A 120 16.08 14.16 -9.87
C VAL A 120 16.46 14.39 -11.33
N ILE A 121 15.59 15.06 -12.09
CA ILE A 121 15.83 15.36 -13.52
C ILE A 121 16.32 16.78 -13.75
N GLU A 122 15.91 17.72 -12.89
CA GLU A 122 16.38 19.10 -12.94
C GLU A 122 16.54 19.63 -11.51
N GLU A 123 17.58 20.43 -11.29
CA GLU A 123 17.82 21.10 -10.02
C GLU A 123 18.35 22.50 -10.27
N THR A 124 17.79 23.48 -9.57
CA THR A 124 18.28 24.85 -9.49
C THR A 124 18.59 25.18 -8.02
N TYR A 125 19.10 26.38 -7.75
CA TYR A 125 19.39 26.80 -6.36
C TYR A 125 18.16 26.82 -5.44
N ASN A 126 16.94 26.91 -5.97
CA ASN A 126 15.70 26.95 -5.19
C ASN A 126 14.59 26.04 -5.73
N SER A 127 14.90 25.07 -6.58
CA SER A 127 13.90 24.12 -7.07
C SER A 127 14.49 22.75 -7.40
N VAL A 128 13.69 21.71 -7.20
CA VAL A 128 14.02 20.32 -7.58
C VAL A 128 12.86 19.76 -8.38
N MET A 129 13.13 19.22 -9.57
CA MET A 129 12.17 18.49 -10.37
C MET A 129 12.45 17.00 -10.29
N LEU A 130 11.45 16.26 -9.82
CA LEU A 130 11.50 14.82 -9.64
C LEU A 130 10.67 14.14 -10.72
N LYS A 131 11.18 13.04 -11.26
CA LYS A 131 10.45 12.16 -12.18
C LYS A 131 10.41 10.75 -11.61
N VAL A 132 9.23 10.13 -11.64
CA VAL A 132 9.08 8.73 -11.24
C VAL A 132 9.28 7.82 -12.45
N LEU A 133 10.27 6.95 -12.37
CA LEU A 133 10.72 5.98 -13.37
C LEU A 133 10.47 4.57 -12.83
N LEU A 134 9.20 4.17 -12.75
CA LEU A 134 8.81 2.81 -12.40
C LEU A 134 8.17 2.13 -13.62
N ASN A 135 8.56 0.88 -13.85
CA ASN A 135 8.02 0.05 -14.90
C ASN A 135 7.12 -1.03 -14.29
N ILE A 136 5.82 -0.91 -14.54
CA ILE A 136 4.79 -1.81 -13.98
C ILE A 136 4.97 -3.26 -14.51
N HIS A 137 5.59 -3.43 -15.68
CA HIS A 137 5.86 -4.74 -16.24
C HIS A 137 6.98 -5.50 -15.53
N GLU A 138 7.93 -4.80 -14.91
CA GLU A 138 9.05 -5.42 -14.21
C GLU A 138 8.64 -6.00 -12.86
N LEU A 139 7.60 -5.43 -12.25
CA LEU A 139 7.12 -5.88 -10.95
C LEU A 139 5.58 -5.85 -10.89
N PRO A 140 4.91 -6.95 -11.29
CA PRO A 140 3.47 -7.05 -11.20
C PRO A 140 2.95 -6.87 -9.77
N LEU A 141 1.73 -6.32 -9.62
CA LEU A 141 1.10 -6.02 -8.32
C LEU A 141 1.18 -7.18 -7.32
N MET A 142 0.82 -8.40 -7.73
CA MET A 142 0.86 -9.57 -6.84
C MET A 142 2.28 -9.95 -6.41
N SER A 143 3.27 -9.72 -7.26
CA SER A 143 4.68 -9.92 -6.93
C SER A 143 5.17 -8.86 -5.93
N ALA A 144 4.76 -7.59 -6.10
CA ALA A 144 5.04 -6.52 -5.14
C ALA A 144 4.42 -6.81 -3.76
N ILE A 145 3.13 -7.20 -3.73
CA ILE A 145 2.43 -7.61 -2.49
C ILE A 145 3.14 -8.81 -1.83
N ARG A 146 3.52 -9.82 -2.63
CA ARG A 146 4.25 -10.98 -2.10
C ARG A 146 5.61 -10.58 -1.52
N ARG A 147 6.32 -9.64 -2.14
CA ARG A 147 7.60 -9.15 -1.64
C ARG A 147 7.44 -8.41 -0.31
N LEU A 148 6.43 -7.54 -0.20
CA LEU A 148 6.06 -6.90 1.07
C LEU A 148 5.72 -7.93 2.14
N HIS A 149 4.89 -8.92 1.82
CA HIS A 149 4.57 -10.03 2.73
C HIS A 149 5.81 -10.75 3.25
N LEU A 150 6.75 -11.12 2.38
CA LEU A 150 7.95 -11.85 2.79
C LEU A 150 8.84 -11.02 3.74
N ILE A 151 8.96 -9.72 3.51
CA ILE A 151 9.69 -8.81 4.41
C ILE A 151 9.03 -8.79 5.78
N VAL A 152 7.72 -8.53 5.82
CA VAL A 152 6.95 -8.43 7.07
C VAL A 152 6.93 -9.76 7.83
N ASN A 153 6.75 -10.89 7.12
CA ASN A 153 6.81 -12.21 7.75
C ASN A 153 8.20 -12.48 8.32
N SER A 154 9.29 -12.12 7.62
CA SER A 154 10.64 -12.26 8.15
C SER A 154 10.88 -11.40 9.39
N MET A 155 10.37 -10.16 9.42
CA MET A 155 10.42 -9.30 10.61
C MET A 155 9.67 -9.94 11.80
N LEU A 156 8.50 -10.53 11.53
CA LEU A 156 7.69 -11.20 12.55
C LEU A 156 8.40 -12.46 13.10
N GLN A 157 8.98 -13.29 12.23
CA GLN A 157 9.79 -14.45 12.64
C GLN A 157 11.00 -14.04 13.47
N ASP A 158 11.65 -12.93 13.12
CA ASP A 158 12.77 -12.41 13.88
C ASP A 158 12.35 -11.84 15.24
N SER A 159 11.13 -11.29 15.36
CA SER A 159 10.60 -10.87 16.66
C SER A 159 10.35 -12.07 17.59
N ILE A 160 9.88 -13.19 17.05
CA ILE A 160 9.73 -14.47 17.77
C ILE A 160 11.11 -14.99 18.18
N ASN A 161 12.08 -14.98 17.27
CA ASN A 161 13.43 -15.44 17.55
C ASN A 161 14.12 -14.58 18.62
N MET A 162 14.02 -13.26 18.53
CA MET A 162 14.52 -12.30 19.53
C MET A 162 13.99 -12.61 20.93
N LEU A 163 12.69 -12.88 21.07
CA LEU A 163 12.10 -13.21 22.36
C LEU A 163 12.55 -14.60 22.88
N LYS A 164 12.72 -15.56 21.97
CA LYS A 164 13.13 -16.93 22.32
C LYS A 164 14.60 -17.02 22.74
N THR A 165 15.50 -16.28 22.07
CA THR A 165 16.95 -16.33 22.33
C THR A 165 17.41 -15.27 23.32
N GLY A 166 16.62 -14.20 23.52
CA GLY A 166 17.04 -13.01 24.26
C GLY A 166 18.06 -12.15 23.50
N ASP A 167 18.35 -12.45 22.23
CA ASP A 167 19.30 -11.69 21.43
C ASP A 167 18.70 -10.37 20.94
N LEU A 168 19.02 -9.30 21.67
CA LEU A 168 18.59 -7.94 21.35
C LEU A 168 19.19 -7.39 20.05
N GLY A 169 20.26 -8.00 19.52
CA GLY A 169 20.86 -7.62 18.23
C GLY A 169 19.87 -7.76 17.06
N ILE A 170 18.99 -8.75 17.14
CA ILE A 170 17.95 -9.03 16.13
C ILE A 170 16.99 -7.83 15.97
N ALA A 171 16.71 -7.11 17.06
CA ALA A 171 15.80 -5.97 17.06
C ALA A 171 16.23 -4.85 16.10
N TYR A 172 17.54 -4.60 15.97
CA TYR A 172 18.06 -3.60 15.03
C TYR A 172 17.79 -3.99 13.58
N GLY A 173 17.95 -5.27 13.25
CA GLY A 173 17.64 -5.79 11.92
C GLY A 173 16.14 -5.72 11.58
N ILE A 174 15.26 -5.88 12.58
CA ILE A 174 13.82 -5.63 12.42
C ILE A 174 13.56 -4.16 12.09
N ILE A 175 14.10 -3.23 12.90
CA ILE A 175 13.90 -1.79 12.72
C ILE A 175 14.41 -1.30 11.36
N GLN A 176 15.54 -1.84 10.88
CA GLN A 176 16.11 -1.43 9.60
C GLN A 176 15.27 -1.87 8.38
N ARG A 177 14.61 -3.03 8.46
CA ARG A 177 13.76 -3.55 7.36
C ARG A 177 12.41 -2.84 7.22
N ASP A 178 12.03 -2.04 8.21
CA ASP A 178 10.84 -1.18 8.17
C ASP A 178 10.84 -0.25 6.94
N ASP A 179 12.01 0.34 6.64
CA ASP A 179 12.19 1.19 5.45
C ASP A 179 11.95 0.43 4.14
N GLU A 180 12.32 -0.86 4.06
CA GLU A 180 12.06 -1.68 2.89
C GLU A 180 10.56 -1.99 2.76
N ALA A 181 9.88 -2.30 3.87
CA ALA A 181 8.44 -2.51 3.90
C ALA A 181 7.66 -1.26 3.45
N ASP A 182 8.00 -0.08 3.99
CA ASP A 182 7.45 1.22 3.60
C ASP A 182 7.57 1.47 2.10
N ARG A 183 8.75 1.21 1.54
CA ARG A 183 9.04 1.41 0.11
C ARG A 183 8.12 0.56 -0.77
N PHE A 184 7.97 -0.73 -0.47
CA PHE A 184 7.05 -1.60 -1.20
C PHE A 184 5.59 -1.16 -1.01
N HIS A 185 5.19 -0.77 0.20
CA HIS A 185 3.85 -0.25 0.46
C HIS A 185 3.54 0.98 -0.40
N HIS A 186 4.43 1.99 -0.42
CA HIS A 186 4.24 3.20 -1.20
C HIS A 186 4.16 2.93 -2.71
N MET A 187 5.02 2.04 -3.21
CA MET A 187 5.02 1.62 -4.61
C MET A 187 3.70 0.93 -5.00
N ILE A 188 3.23 -0.03 -4.19
CA ILE A 188 1.93 -0.70 -4.42
C ILE A 188 0.78 0.33 -4.45
N VAL A 189 0.73 1.25 -3.48
CA VAL A 189 -0.33 2.27 -3.43
C VAL A 189 -0.29 3.20 -4.65
N ARG A 190 0.92 3.52 -5.14
CA ARG A 190 1.09 4.28 -6.37
C ARG A 190 0.56 3.53 -7.58
N GLU A 191 0.96 2.28 -7.78
CA GLU A 191 0.50 1.44 -8.91
C GLU A 191 -1.03 1.34 -8.94
N LEU A 192 -1.63 1.09 -7.78
CA LEU A 192 -3.08 1.05 -7.60
C LEU A 192 -3.75 2.38 -7.95
N SER A 193 -3.13 3.51 -7.59
CA SER A 193 -3.66 4.84 -7.92
C SER A 193 -3.51 5.16 -9.40
N THR A 194 -2.41 4.75 -10.05
CA THR A 194 -2.25 4.88 -11.50
C THR A 194 -3.24 4.02 -12.28
N ALA A 195 -3.61 2.84 -11.77
CA ALA A 195 -4.64 1.99 -12.36
C ALA A 195 -6.05 2.61 -12.31
N LEU A 196 -6.32 3.52 -11.36
CA LEU A 196 -7.58 4.29 -11.34
C LEU A 196 -7.63 5.38 -12.41
N LEU A 197 -6.46 5.80 -12.91
CA LEU A 197 -6.32 6.88 -13.88
C LEU A 197 -6.22 6.37 -15.32
N ASP A 198 -5.72 5.16 -15.51
CA ASP A 198 -5.48 4.57 -16.82
C ASP A 198 -5.96 3.10 -16.87
N ILE A 199 -6.95 2.85 -17.72
CA ILE A 199 -7.52 1.51 -17.93
C ILE A 199 -6.49 0.50 -18.44
N ARG A 200 -5.48 0.95 -19.18
CA ARG A 200 -4.41 0.07 -19.69
C ARG A 200 -3.61 -0.51 -18.53
N ILE A 201 -3.28 0.35 -17.57
CA ILE A 201 -2.61 -0.07 -16.32
C ILE A 201 -3.52 -1.00 -15.52
N GLN A 202 -4.83 -0.72 -15.45
CA GLN A 202 -5.78 -1.63 -14.80
C GLN A 202 -5.71 -3.06 -15.40
N HIS A 203 -5.69 -3.17 -16.73
CA HIS A 203 -5.56 -4.45 -17.43
C HIS A 203 -4.20 -5.11 -17.21
N GLU A 204 -3.10 -4.36 -17.25
CA GLU A 204 -1.74 -4.85 -16.97
C GLU A 204 -1.59 -5.42 -15.55
N LEU A 205 -2.28 -4.83 -14.58
CA LEU A 205 -2.33 -5.32 -13.20
C LEU A 205 -3.27 -6.52 -13.01
N GLY A 206 -3.98 -6.97 -14.04
CA GLY A 206 -4.93 -8.08 -13.97
C GLY A 206 -6.20 -7.77 -13.17
N ILE A 207 -6.53 -6.48 -13.00
CA ILE A 207 -7.73 -6.04 -12.28
C ILE A 207 -8.92 -6.06 -13.24
N THR A 208 -9.89 -6.93 -12.97
CA THR A 208 -11.08 -7.06 -13.83
C THR A 208 -12.22 -6.14 -13.38
N ASN A 209 -12.26 -5.80 -12.10
CA ASN A 209 -13.20 -4.86 -11.52
C ASN A 209 -12.46 -3.76 -10.74
N ILE A 210 -12.76 -2.49 -11.05
CA ILE A 210 -12.10 -1.32 -10.45
C ILE A 210 -12.23 -1.29 -8.91
N THR A 211 -13.27 -1.92 -8.34
CA THR A 211 -13.44 -2.00 -6.88
C THR A 211 -12.39 -2.87 -6.20
N GLU A 212 -11.73 -3.79 -6.91
CA GLU A 212 -10.64 -4.61 -6.38
C GLU A 212 -9.46 -3.75 -5.91
N ILE A 213 -9.24 -2.60 -6.54
CA ILE A 213 -8.17 -1.66 -6.18
C ILE A 213 -8.28 -1.24 -4.71
N LEU A 214 -9.51 -1.06 -4.21
CA LEU A 214 -9.74 -0.71 -2.81
C LEU A 214 -9.29 -1.83 -1.87
N SER A 215 -9.63 -3.08 -2.21
CA SER A 215 -9.23 -4.25 -1.44
C SER A 215 -7.72 -4.47 -1.46
N TYR A 216 -7.07 -4.34 -2.61
CA TYR A 216 -5.60 -4.42 -2.69
C TYR A 216 -4.92 -3.31 -1.90
N ARG A 217 -5.47 -2.09 -1.90
CA ARG A 217 -4.97 -0.98 -1.06
C ARG A 217 -5.12 -1.28 0.43
N ILE A 218 -6.23 -1.90 0.85
CA ILE A 218 -6.44 -2.34 2.24
C ILE A 218 -5.41 -3.41 2.62
N ILE A 219 -5.17 -4.40 1.77
CA ILE A 219 -4.16 -5.45 1.99
C ILE A 219 -2.77 -4.82 2.17
N ALA A 220 -2.35 -3.95 1.26
CA ALA A 220 -1.06 -3.27 1.34
C ALA A 220 -0.93 -2.44 2.63
N ARG A 221 -2.01 -1.79 3.07
CA ARG A 221 -2.04 -1.04 4.33
C ARG A 221 -1.95 -1.96 5.55
N ASN A 222 -2.69 -3.06 5.57
CA ASN A 222 -2.65 -4.01 6.69
C ASN A 222 -1.26 -4.66 6.82
N LEU A 223 -0.59 -4.95 5.70
CA LEU A 223 0.79 -5.43 5.70
C LEU A 223 1.76 -4.43 6.34
N GLU A 224 1.70 -3.16 5.94
CA GLU A 224 2.51 -2.09 6.55
C GLU A 224 2.20 -1.92 8.04
N ARG A 225 0.92 -1.98 8.44
CA ARG A 225 0.54 -1.92 9.85
C ARG A 225 1.06 -3.08 10.68
N ILE A 226 1.12 -4.30 10.11
CA ILE A 226 1.75 -5.43 10.79
C ILE A 226 3.25 -5.15 10.99
N ALA A 227 3.94 -4.62 9.96
CA ALA A 227 5.34 -4.22 10.05
C ALA A 227 5.58 -3.19 11.18
N ASP A 228 4.77 -2.13 11.22
CA ASP A 228 4.78 -1.10 12.28
C ASP A 228 4.71 -1.72 13.68
N HIS A 229 3.79 -2.66 13.89
CA HIS A 229 3.61 -3.29 15.20
C HIS A 229 4.77 -4.22 15.56
N VAL A 230 5.32 -4.94 14.60
CA VAL A 230 6.54 -5.76 14.81
C VAL A 230 7.73 -4.87 15.22
N VAL A 231 7.91 -3.73 14.57
CA VAL A 231 8.94 -2.74 14.94
C VAL A 231 8.69 -2.15 16.33
N ASN A 232 7.45 -1.84 16.66
CA ASN A 232 7.09 -1.34 17.99
C ASN A 232 7.38 -2.37 19.09
N ILE A 233 7.14 -3.66 18.83
CA ILE A 233 7.50 -4.74 19.75
C ILE A 233 9.02 -4.78 19.95
N ALA A 234 9.79 -4.80 18.86
CA ALA A 234 11.27 -4.79 18.92
C ALA A 234 11.83 -3.60 19.71
N LYS A 235 11.32 -2.38 19.44
CA LYS A 235 11.71 -1.15 20.17
C LYS A 235 11.38 -1.24 21.66
N ARG A 236 10.23 -1.82 22.03
CA ARG A 236 9.83 -1.98 23.44
C ARG A 236 10.71 -2.96 24.18
N VAL A 237 11.03 -4.11 23.56
CA VAL A 237 11.93 -5.12 24.12
C VAL A 237 13.33 -4.54 24.33
N LEU A 238 13.85 -3.77 23.36
CA LEU A 238 15.10 -3.03 23.50
C LEU A 238 15.06 -2.03 24.68
N ALA A 239 13.99 -1.26 24.81
CA ALA A 239 13.87 -0.22 25.83
C ALA A 239 13.88 -0.76 27.28
N VAL A 240 13.56 -2.04 27.48
CA VAL A 240 13.62 -2.72 28.79
C VAL A 240 14.77 -3.71 28.92
N ASN A 241 15.66 -3.78 27.92
CA ASN A 241 16.77 -4.73 27.85
C ASN A 241 16.31 -6.20 28.00
N GLY A 242 15.24 -6.55 27.28
CA GLY A 242 14.65 -7.89 27.33
C GLY A 242 13.45 -7.98 28.29
N LEU A 243 12.56 -8.94 28.02
CA LEU A 243 11.41 -9.23 28.87
C LEU A 243 11.79 -10.27 29.93
N LYS A 244 11.23 -10.19 31.14
CA LYS A 244 11.45 -11.23 32.16
C LYS A 244 10.64 -12.51 31.91
N ASN A 245 9.47 -12.39 31.28
CA ASN A 245 8.61 -13.50 30.85
C ASN A 245 8.27 -13.35 29.36
N PRO A 246 9.24 -13.61 28.45
CA PRO A 246 9.02 -13.52 27.02
C PRO A 246 8.08 -14.62 26.50
N GLU A 247 7.93 -15.75 27.21
CA GLU A 247 7.16 -16.91 26.77
C GLU A 247 5.69 -16.56 26.53
N LEU A 248 5.11 -15.75 27.42
CA LEU A 248 3.72 -15.29 27.30
C LEU A 248 3.49 -14.52 25.99
N VAL A 249 4.39 -13.61 25.64
CA VAL A 249 4.30 -12.82 24.40
C VAL A 249 4.58 -13.70 23.19
N ASN A 250 5.58 -14.57 23.30
CA ASN A 250 6.03 -15.43 22.21
C ASN A 250 4.94 -16.44 21.79
N GLU A 251 4.14 -16.95 22.74
CA GLU A 251 2.98 -17.80 22.44
C GLU A 251 2.00 -17.12 21.47
N PHE A 252 1.63 -15.87 21.73
CA PHE A 252 0.69 -15.15 20.87
C PHE A 252 1.31 -14.71 19.55
N LEU A 253 2.59 -14.35 19.53
CA LEU A 253 3.28 -14.03 18.28
C LEU A 253 3.37 -15.23 17.33
N LEU A 254 3.54 -16.44 17.86
CA LEU A 254 3.50 -17.67 17.05
C LEU A 254 2.11 -17.86 16.42
N LYS A 255 1.03 -17.72 17.22
CA LYS A 255 -0.36 -17.78 16.71
C LYS A 255 -0.61 -16.73 15.64
N ASP A 256 -0.15 -15.49 15.86
CA ASP A 256 -0.30 -14.41 14.89
C ASP A 256 0.49 -14.64 13.60
N ALA A 257 1.68 -15.23 13.69
CA ALA A 257 2.48 -15.58 12.51
C ALA A 257 1.79 -16.65 11.65
N GLU A 258 1.19 -17.66 12.28
CA GLU A 258 0.39 -18.66 11.58
C GLU A 258 -0.85 -18.04 10.94
N LEU A 259 -1.60 -17.23 11.69
CA LEU A 259 -2.78 -16.53 11.20
C LEU A 259 -2.46 -15.59 10.03
N PHE A 260 -1.36 -14.85 10.12
CA PHE A 260 -0.89 -13.94 9.08
C PHE A 260 -0.54 -14.68 7.79
N ASN A 261 0.22 -15.77 7.89
CA ASN A 261 0.56 -16.59 6.72
C ASN A 261 -0.69 -17.22 6.08
N LYS A 262 -1.67 -17.63 6.90
CA LYS A 262 -2.97 -18.14 6.43
C LYS A 262 -3.78 -17.06 5.70
N ALA A 263 -3.81 -15.83 6.23
CA ALA A 263 -4.46 -14.69 5.57
C ALA A 263 -3.84 -14.40 4.19
N MET A 264 -2.51 -14.47 4.09
CA MET A 264 -1.81 -14.28 2.82
C MET A 264 -2.01 -15.45 1.86
N ASN A 265 -2.09 -16.69 2.36
CA ASN A 265 -2.44 -17.84 1.53
C ASN A 265 -3.86 -17.72 0.95
N ALA A 266 -4.82 -17.25 1.76
CA ALA A 266 -6.17 -16.98 1.31
C ALA A 266 -6.20 -15.96 0.15
N LEU A 267 -5.32 -14.94 0.19
CA LEU A 267 -5.14 -13.99 -0.91
C LEU A 267 -4.56 -14.67 -2.16
N TYR A 268 -3.48 -15.43 -2.02
CA TYR A 268 -2.81 -16.08 -3.16
C TYR A 268 -3.70 -17.09 -3.88
N THR A 269 -4.54 -17.79 -3.12
CA THR A 269 -5.47 -18.79 -3.65
C THR A 269 -6.86 -18.22 -3.97
N CYS A 270 -7.14 -16.97 -3.55
CA CYS A 270 -8.46 -16.36 -3.62
C CYS A 270 -9.54 -17.28 -2.99
N SER A 271 -9.23 -17.82 -1.81
CA SER A 271 -10.02 -18.83 -1.10
C SER A 271 -10.96 -18.19 -0.06
N ARG A 272 -12.28 -18.33 -0.29
CA ARG A 272 -13.33 -17.88 0.64
C ARG A 272 -13.20 -18.57 2.00
N ARG A 273 -13.04 -19.90 1.97
CA ARG A 273 -13.00 -20.72 3.18
C ARG A 273 -11.83 -20.34 4.08
N GLU A 274 -10.64 -20.19 3.51
CA GLU A 274 -9.47 -19.81 4.31
C GLU A 274 -9.60 -18.41 4.89
N ALA A 275 -10.19 -17.46 4.14
CA ALA A 275 -10.48 -16.13 4.66
C ALA A 275 -11.47 -16.16 5.84
N GLU A 276 -12.55 -16.93 5.76
CA GLU A 276 -13.50 -17.13 6.86
C GLU A 276 -12.85 -17.78 8.10
N ASP A 277 -11.98 -18.78 7.87
CA ASP A 277 -11.24 -19.42 8.95
C ASP A 277 -10.32 -18.41 9.67
N VAL A 278 -9.63 -17.53 8.93
CA VAL A 278 -8.81 -16.44 9.48
C VAL A 278 -9.65 -15.46 10.31
N ILE A 279 -10.83 -15.08 9.81
CA ILE A 279 -11.74 -14.17 10.54
C ILE A 279 -12.15 -14.78 11.89
N SER A 280 -12.49 -16.07 11.88
CA SER A 280 -12.89 -16.83 13.08
C SER A 280 -11.73 -16.99 14.08
N GLU A 281 -10.54 -17.38 13.60
CA GLU A 281 -9.34 -17.57 14.43
C GLU A 281 -8.82 -16.26 15.02
N SER A 282 -8.82 -15.17 14.23
CA SER A 282 -8.45 -13.83 14.70
C SER A 282 -9.29 -13.40 15.90
N ARG A 283 -10.61 -13.63 15.86
CA ARG A 283 -11.52 -13.31 16.97
C ARG A 283 -11.16 -14.08 18.24
N LYS A 284 -10.81 -15.37 18.12
CA LYS A 284 -10.40 -16.20 19.26
C LYS A 284 -9.09 -15.68 19.87
N ILE A 285 -8.07 -15.44 19.04
CA ILE A 285 -6.76 -14.92 19.49
C ILE A 285 -6.93 -13.57 20.19
N VAL A 286 -7.70 -12.65 19.62
CA VAL A 286 -7.98 -11.34 20.23
C VAL A 286 -8.61 -11.48 21.61
N ASN A 287 -9.60 -12.36 21.77
CA ASN A 287 -10.25 -12.60 23.06
C ASN A 287 -9.27 -13.23 24.07
N GLU A 288 -8.48 -14.22 23.65
CA GLU A 288 -7.46 -14.85 24.50
C GLU A 288 -6.40 -13.85 25.01
N ILE A 289 -5.99 -12.91 24.15
CA ILE A 289 -5.06 -11.84 24.54
C ILE A 289 -5.73 -10.91 25.56
N GLU A 290 -6.98 -10.51 25.34
CA GLU A 290 -7.71 -9.64 26.27
C GLU A 290 -7.90 -10.32 27.63
N ASP A 291 -8.31 -11.58 27.66
CA ASP A 291 -8.42 -12.37 28.90
C ASP A 291 -7.06 -12.52 29.61
N THR A 292 -5.98 -12.72 28.85
CA THR A 292 -4.62 -12.80 29.40
C THR A 292 -4.18 -11.47 30.04
N LEU A 293 -4.50 -10.35 29.40
CA LEU A 293 -4.19 -9.03 29.95
C LEU A 293 -4.87 -8.84 31.31
N TYR A 294 -6.17 -9.11 31.40
CA TYR A 294 -6.92 -8.92 32.64
C TYR A 294 -6.55 -9.92 33.74
N ASN A 295 -6.52 -11.21 33.39
CA ASN A 295 -6.46 -12.29 34.38
C ASN A 295 -5.04 -12.77 34.70
N LYS A 296 -4.03 -12.42 33.88
CA LYS A 296 -2.63 -12.80 34.13
C LYS A 296 -1.73 -11.58 34.30
N VAL A 297 -1.73 -10.62 33.36
CA VAL A 297 -0.76 -9.51 33.37
C VAL A 297 -1.07 -8.48 34.46
N LEU A 298 -2.32 -8.01 34.57
CA LEU A 298 -2.67 -6.97 35.54
C LEU A 298 -2.54 -7.45 36.99
N VAL A 299 -2.91 -8.70 37.27
CA VAL A 299 -2.88 -9.31 38.60
C VAL A 299 -1.52 -9.89 39.00
N ALA A 300 -0.57 -10.02 38.06
CA ALA A 300 0.76 -10.58 38.34
C ALA A 300 1.52 -9.79 39.42
N ALA A 301 2.34 -10.48 40.21
CA ALA A 301 3.28 -9.87 41.13
C ALA A 301 4.54 -9.35 40.39
N ALA A 302 4.34 -8.32 39.56
CA ALA A 302 5.39 -7.66 38.77
C ALA A 302 5.38 -6.15 39.00
N ASP A 303 6.49 -5.48 38.73
CA ASP A 303 6.58 -4.03 38.84
C ASP A 303 5.71 -3.32 37.76
N ALA A 304 5.31 -2.08 38.04
CA ALA A 304 4.41 -1.33 37.16
C ALA A 304 5.00 -1.12 35.75
N LYS A 305 6.32 -0.94 35.64
CA LYS A 305 7.01 -0.72 34.36
C LYS A 305 6.95 -1.97 33.49
N GLU A 306 7.18 -3.13 34.08
CA GLU A 306 7.07 -4.42 33.40
C GLU A 306 5.65 -4.69 32.93
N LYS A 307 4.65 -4.52 33.80
CA LYS A 307 3.23 -4.68 33.44
C LYS A 307 2.84 -3.80 32.25
N VAL A 308 3.17 -2.51 32.31
CA VAL A 308 2.88 -1.56 31.22
C VAL A 308 3.57 -1.99 29.93
N THR A 309 4.83 -2.44 30.00
CA THR A 309 5.58 -2.87 28.82
C THR A 309 4.93 -4.08 28.16
N VAL A 310 4.62 -5.12 28.94
CA VAL A 310 3.95 -6.34 28.43
C VAL A 310 2.57 -6.01 27.88
N THR A 311 1.79 -5.14 28.55
CA THR A 311 0.48 -4.70 28.04
C THR A 311 0.60 -4.02 26.66
N LEU A 312 1.55 -3.11 26.49
CA LEU A 312 1.74 -2.41 25.21
C LEU A 312 2.25 -3.32 24.09
N ILE A 313 3.04 -4.33 24.43
CA ILE A 313 3.49 -5.37 23.49
C ILE A 313 2.30 -6.23 23.07
N LEU A 314 1.52 -6.77 24.02
CA LEU A 314 0.36 -7.60 23.74
C LEU A 314 -0.76 -6.84 22.99
N ASP A 315 -0.95 -5.54 23.21
CA ASP A 315 -1.85 -4.74 22.35
C ASP A 315 -1.33 -4.66 20.91
N GLY A 316 -0.01 -4.57 20.71
CA GLY A 316 0.62 -4.66 19.40
C GLY A 316 0.41 -6.02 18.73
N VAL A 317 0.55 -7.12 19.48
CA VAL A 317 0.25 -8.49 19.00
C VAL A 317 -1.23 -8.58 18.61
N LYS A 318 -2.15 -8.18 19.49
CA LYS A 318 -3.59 -8.11 19.18
C LYS A 318 -3.91 -7.32 17.91
N ARG A 319 -3.17 -6.25 17.61
CA ARG A 319 -3.32 -5.47 16.38
C ARG A 319 -2.88 -6.26 15.15
N ILE A 320 -1.80 -7.04 15.22
CA ILE A 320 -1.36 -7.94 14.13
C ILE A 320 -2.49 -8.92 13.78
N ALA A 321 -3.10 -9.58 14.78
CA ALA A 321 -4.26 -10.46 14.57
C ALA A 321 -5.41 -9.76 13.81
N ARG A 322 -5.72 -8.52 14.18
CA ARG A 322 -6.79 -7.71 13.56
C ARG A 322 -6.45 -7.28 12.14
N TYR A 323 -5.19 -6.99 11.82
CA TYR A 323 -4.79 -6.66 10.46
C TYR A 323 -4.75 -7.89 9.55
N SER A 324 -4.39 -9.07 10.08
CA SER A 324 -4.57 -10.35 9.39
C SER A 324 -6.05 -10.62 9.06
N ASN A 325 -6.97 -10.33 9.99
CA ASN A 325 -8.41 -10.33 9.72
C ASN A 325 -8.80 -9.36 8.59
N GLY A 326 -8.30 -8.12 8.62
CA GLY A 326 -8.58 -7.15 7.57
C GLY A 326 -8.06 -7.56 6.18
N ILE A 327 -6.98 -8.34 6.10
CA ILE A 327 -6.52 -8.96 4.84
C ILE A 327 -7.56 -9.99 4.37
N ALA A 328 -8.03 -10.87 5.25
CA ALA A 328 -9.04 -11.87 4.90
C ALA A 328 -10.37 -11.25 4.44
N GLU A 329 -10.85 -10.19 5.11
CA GLU A 329 -12.04 -9.43 4.68
C GLU A 329 -11.85 -8.84 3.27
N ALA A 330 -10.66 -8.29 2.98
CA ALA A 330 -10.35 -7.78 1.65
C ALA A 330 -10.30 -8.90 0.58
N VAL A 331 -9.85 -10.11 0.92
CA VAL A 331 -9.89 -11.28 0.04
C VAL A 331 -11.33 -11.66 -0.31
N LEU A 332 -12.24 -11.67 0.67
CA LEU A 332 -13.67 -11.91 0.42
C LEU A 332 -14.25 -10.86 -0.54
N ASN A 333 -13.90 -9.58 -0.34
CA ASN A 333 -14.34 -8.50 -1.22
C ASN A 333 -13.82 -8.66 -2.66
N ILE A 334 -12.55 -9.07 -2.85
CA ILE A 334 -11.97 -9.37 -4.17
C ILE A 334 -12.73 -10.53 -4.82
N LYS A 335 -13.02 -11.60 -4.06
CA LYS A 335 -13.76 -12.76 -4.57
C LYS A 335 -15.14 -12.37 -5.07
N VAL A 336 -15.87 -11.60 -4.27
CA VAL A 336 -17.20 -11.08 -4.63
C VAL A 336 -17.12 -10.18 -5.86
N ALA A 337 -16.11 -9.31 -5.95
CA ALA A 337 -15.95 -8.42 -7.11
C ALA A 337 -15.68 -9.16 -8.43
N LYS A 338 -15.17 -10.41 -8.36
CA LYS A 338 -14.83 -11.26 -9.52
C LYS A 338 -15.93 -12.23 -9.95
N THR A 339 -16.97 -12.45 -9.13
CA THR A 339 -17.99 -13.47 -9.42
C THR A 339 -19.37 -12.86 -9.64
N SER A 340 -20.17 -13.47 -10.52
CA SER A 340 -21.58 -13.12 -10.72
C SER A 340 -22.52 -13.90 -9.80
N GLU A 341 -22.06 -15.02 -9.25
CA GLU A 341 -22.81 -15.89 -8.35
C GLU A 341 -21.91 -16.31 -7.18
N LEU A 342 -22.44 -16.36 -5.96
CA LEU A 342 -21.70 -16.72 -4.76
C LEU A 342 -22.48 -17.76 -3.95
N ASP A 343 -21.99 -19.00 -3.97
CA ASP A 343 -22.52 -20.06 -3.12
C ASP A 343 -21.93 -19.97 -1.71
N VAL A 344 -22.79 -19.78 -0.72
CA VAL A 344 -22.45 -19.92 0.70
C VAL A 344 -22.86 -21.32 1.14
N LYS A 345 -21.88 -22.23 1.14
CA LYS A 345 -22.02 -23.58 1.71
C LYS A 345 -21.39 -23.64 3.09
#